data_AF-A0A3R9MGY7-F1
#
_entry.id   AF-A0A3R9MGY7-F1
#
_cell.length_a   1.000
_cell.length_b   1.000
_cell.length_c   1.000
_cell.angle_alpha   90.00
_cell.angle_beta   90.00
_cell.angle_gamma   90.00
#
_symmetry.space_group_name_H-M   'P 1'
#
loop_
_entity.id
_entity.type
_entity.pdbx_description
1 polymer ?
#
loop_
_entity_poly.entity_id
_entity_poly.type
_entity_poly.pdbx_seq_one_letter_code
_entity_poly.pdbx_strand_id
1 'polypeptide(L)'
;MVNYPHKISSKKSQTSISQPKNFANRGMTFEKMINATNDYYLTHGMAVIHKKPTPVQIVRVDYPQRSRAKIVEAYFRQASTTDYSGVYRGHYIDFEAKETRQKNAIPMKNFHLHQIQHMEQVLEQQGICFVLLHFSSQQETYLLPALDLIRFYHQDKGQKSMSLGYIKEYGYLVKQGAFPQIPYLDIIKEHLLGGKTR
;
A
#
# COMPACT_ATOMS: atom_id res chain seq x y z
N MET A 1 -64.66 -39.47 -16.12
CA MET A 1 -64.30 -38.38 -15.17
C MET A 1 -63.33 -38.96 -14.15
N VAL A 2 -62.05 -38.60 -14.24
CA VAL A 2 -61.02 -39.00 -13.27
C VAL A 2 -60.16 -37.76 -12.96
N ASN A 3 -60.05 -37.45 -11.67
CA ASN A 3 -59.35 -36.29 -11.10
C ASN A 3 -57.82 -36.48 -11.12
N TYR A 4 -57.09 -35.42 -11.44
CA TYR A 4 -55.64 -35.26 -11.18
C TYR A 4 -55.40 -34.78 -9.73
N PRO A 5 -54.24 -35.11 -9.11
CA PRO A 5 -53.19 -34.08 -8.88
C PRO A 5 -51.75 -34.68 -8.86
N HIS A 6 -50.60 -34.01 -8.82
CA HIS A 6 -50.16 -32.67 -8.44
C HIS A 6 -48.96 -32.24 -9.31
N LYS A 7 -48.96 -31.01 -9.85
CA LYS A 7 -47.74 -30.29 -10.24
C LYS A 7 -47.14 -29.67 -8.98
N ILE A 8 -45.93 -30.08 -8.59
CA ILE A 8 -45.13 -29.37 -7.60
C ILE A 8 -44.67 -28.06 -8.26
N SER A 9 -45.24 -26.94 -7.83
CA SER A 9 -44.74 -25.62 -8.23
C SER A 9 -43.40 -25.39 -7.54
N SER A 10 -42.34 -25.16 -8.32
CA SER A 10 -41.09 -24.62 -7.79
C SER A 10 -41.37 -23.19 -7.35
N LYS A 11 -41.42 -22.96 -6.03
CA LYS A 11 -41.37 -21.61 -5.49
C LYS A 11 -40.04 -20.99 -5.93
N LYS A 12 -40.07 -20.05 -6.88
CA LYS A 12 -38.96 -19.13 -7.12
C LYS A 12 -38.74 -18.35 -5.83
N SER A 13 -37.68 -18.67 -5.09
CA SER A 13 -37.17 -17.79 -4.05
C SER A 13 -36.79 -16.48 -4.73
N GLN A 14 -37.57 -15.43 -4.48
CA GLN A 14 -37.13 -14.07 -4.75
C GLN A 14 -35.92 -13.83 -3.85
N THR A 15 -34.72 -13.96 -4.40
CA THR A 15 -33.52 -13.40 -3.80
C THR A 15 -33.77 -11.90 -3.70
N SER A 16 -33.96 -11.41 -2.46
CA SER A 16 -34.00 -9.99 -2.19
C SER A 16 -32.69 -9.40 -2.72
N ILE A 17 -32.82 -8.48 -3.68
CA ILE A 17 -31.70 -7.67 -4.16
C ILE A 17 -31.24 -6.89 -2.93
N SER A 18 -30.15 -7.34 -2.33
CA SER A 18 -29.54 -6.64 -1.21
C SER A 18 -29.16 -5.26 -1.70
N GLN A 19 -29.81 -4.23 -1.16
CA GLN A 19 -29.46 -2.84 -1.33
C GLN A 19 -27.93 -2.68 -1.22
N PRO A 20 -27.28 -1.88 -2.08
CA PRO A 20 -25.85 -1.64 -1.96
C PRO A 20 -25.60 -1.07 -0.57
N LYS A 21 -24.93 -1.84 0.28
CA LYS A 21 -24.51 -1.36 1.60
C LYS A 21 -23.68 -0.11 1.35
N ASN A 22 -24.15 1.06 1.77
CA ASN A 22 -23.34 2.26 1.78
C ASN A 22 -22.18 2.07 2.76
N PHE A 23 -20.99 1.79 2.23
CA PHE A 23 -19.73 1.68 3.00
C PHE A 23 -19.13 3.05 3.34
N ALA A 24 -19.90 4.14 3.18
CA ALA A 24 -19.41 5.52 3.27
C ALA A 24 -18.83 5.94 4.63
N ASN A 25 -19.02 5.13 5.69
CA ASN A 25 -18.51 5.39 7.04
C ASN A 25 -17.59 4.29 7.61
N ARG A 26 -17.00 3.43 6.76
CA ARG A 26 -15.85 2.62 7.21
C ARG A 26 -14.59 3.44 6.95
N GLY A 27 -13.82 3.71 8.01
CA GLY A 27 -12.58 4.49 7.93
C GLY A 27 -11.77 4.17 6.68
N MET A 28 -11.24 5.22 6.05
CA MET A 28 -10.42 5.10 4.84
C MET A 28 -9.24 4.16 5.12
N THR A 29 -8.97 3.22 4.21
CA THR A 29 -7.81 2.32 4.35
C THR A 29 -6.53 3.13 4.23
N PHE A 30 -5.46 2.69 4.88
CA PHE A 30 -4.18 3.41 4.84
C PHE A 30 -3.68 3.65 3.41
N GLU A 31 -3.82 2.66 2.53
CA GLU A 31 -3.53 2.78 1.10
C GLU A 31 -4.33 3.90 0.41
N LYS A 32 -5.62 4.02 0.71
CA LYS A 32 -6.45 5.10 0.13
C LYS A 32 -6.01 6.47 0.62
N MET A 33 -5.57 6.60 1.87
CA MET A 33 -5.04 7.84 2.41
C MET A 33 -3.75 8.25 1.70
N ILE A 34 -2.86 7.28 1.42
CA ILE A 34 -1.63 7.50 0.65
C ILE A 34 -1.96 7.91 -0.78
N ASN A 35 -2.86 7.20 -1.46
CA ASN A 35 -3.25 7.53 -2.83
C ASN A 35 -3.86 8.94 -2.92
N ALA A 36 -4.78 9.28 -2.02
CA ALA A 36 -5.36 10.63 -1.95
C ALA A 36 -4.30 11.71 -1.67
N THR A 37 -3.29 11.38 -0.86
CA THR A 37 -2.14 12.27 -0.59
C THR A 37 -1.26 12.44 -1.84
N ASN A 38 -0.99 11.36 -2.56
CA ASN A 38 -0.21 11.41 -3.80
C ASN A 38 -0.93 12.21 -4.90
N ASP A 39 -2.26 12.03 -5.03
CA ASP A 39 -3.09 12.83 -5.94
C ASP A 39 -3.08 14.31 -5.55
N TYR A 40 -3.13 14.61 -4.25
CA TYR A 40 -2.97 15.97 -3.75
C TYR A 40 -1.61 16.56 -4.17
N TYR A 41 -0.51 15.84 -3.94
CA TYR A 41 0.82 16.31 -4.36
C TYR A 41 0.94 16.53 -5.86
N LEU A 42 0.35 15.65 -6.67
CA LEU A 42 0.38 15.74 -8.12
C LEU A 42 -0.39 16.97 -8.62
N THR A 43 -1.63 17.14 -8.15
CA THR A 43 -2.52 18.24 -8.56
C THR A 43 -2.02 19.62 -8.14
N HIS A 44 -1.24 19.68 -7.05
CA HIS A 44 -0.63 20.93 -6.57
C HIS A 44 0.80 21.13 -7.09
N GLY A 45 1.30 20.27 -7.99
CA GLY A 45 2.65 20.38 -8.57
C GLY A 45 3.78 20.21 -7.55
N MET A 46 3.52 19.52 -6.43
CA MET A 46 4.50 19.30 -5.36
C MET A 46 5.44 18.14 -5.65
N ALA A 47 4.90 17.01 -6.11
CA ALA A 47 5.64 15.80 -6.45
C ALA A 47 4.85 14.94 -7.44
N VAL A 48 5.54 14.06 -8.18
CA VAL A 48 4.91 13.10 -9.10
C VAL A 48 5.22 11.70 -8.57
N ILE A 49 4.29 11.13 -7.81
CA ILE A 49 4.46 9.84 -7.12
C ILE A 49 3.24 8.96 -7.39
N HIS A 50 3.47 7.71 -7.76
CA HIS A 50 2.40 6.76 -8.11
C HIS A 50 2.60 5.41 -7.45
N LYS A 51 1.48 4.70 -7.24
CA LYS A 51 1.50 3.29 -6.89
C LYS A 51 1.77 2.45 -8.14
N LYS A 52 2.69 1.49 -8.03
CA LYS A 52 2.95 0.50 -9.06
C LYS A 52 1.76 -0.47 -9.15
N PRO A 53 1.26 -0.79 -10.35
CA PRO A 53 0.16 -1.75 -10.51
C PRO A 53 0.55 -3.13 -9.99
N THR A 54 -0.43 -3.89 -9.50
CA THR A 54 -0.20 -5.28 -9.09
C THR A 54 0.31 -6.09 -10.29
N PRO A 55 1.47 -6.75 -10.18
CA PRO A 55 2.06 -7.47 -11.30
C PRO A 55 1.24 -8.72 -11.63
N VAL A 56 0.76 -8.78 -12.86
CA VAL A 56 0.01 -9.91 -13.41
C VAL A 56 0.65 -10.37 -14.71
N GLN A 57 0.77 -11.69 -14.88
CA GLN A 57 1.09 -12.29 -16.16
C GLN A 57 -0.20 -12.59 -16.89
N ILE A 58 -0.43 -11.89 -17.99
CA ILE A 58 -1.56 -12.13 -18.88
C ILE A 58 -1.23 -13.33 -19.77
N VAL A 59 -2.12 -14.33 -19.78
CA VAL A 59 -1.95 -15.57 -20.57
C VAL A 59 -2.86 -15.53 -21.78
N ARG A 60 -4.11 -15.08 -21.58
CA ARG A 60 -5.10 -15.00 -22.66
C ARG A 60 -5.89 -13.70 -22.61
N VAL A 61 -6.03 -13.09 -23.77
CA VAL A 61 -6.85 -11.90 -24.02
C VAL A 61 -7.82 -12.20 -25.15
N ASP A 62 -9.10 -11.91 -24.93
CA ASP A 62 -10.12 -11.93 -25.98
C ASP A 62 -10.43 -10.49 -26.42
N TYR A 63 -10.72 -10.32 -27.72
CA TYR A 63 -11.04 -9.02 -28.33
C TYR A 63 -12.45 -9.04 -28.93
N PRO A 64 -13.50 -8.84 -28.11
CA PRO A 64 -14.88 -8.89 -28.60
C PRO A 64 -15.18 -7.78 -29.63
N GLN A 65 -14.49 -6.64 -29.56
CA GLN A 65 -14.57 -5.52 -30.52
C GLN A 65 -13.23 -4.76 -30.55
N ARG A 66 -12.94 -4.01 -31.62
CA ARG A 66 -11.65 -3.28 -31.79
C ARG A 66 -11.30 -2.32 -30.65
N SER A 67 -12.30 -1.76 -29.96
CA SER A 67 -12.12 -0.79 -28.88
C SER A 67 -11.93 -1.41 -27.49
N ARG A 68 -12.01 -2.75 -27.36
CA ARG A 68 -12.02 -3.40 -26.04
C ARG A 68 -11.24 -4.70 -26.02
N ALA A 69 -10.21 -4.74 -25.19
CA ALA A 69 -9.53 -5.96 -24.79
C ALA A 69 -10.12 -6.49 -23.47
N LYS A 70 -10.33 -7.81 -23.38
CA LYS A 70 -10.74 -8.49 -22.15
C LYS A 70 -9.68 -9.51 -21.77
N ILE A 71 -9.04 -9.31 -20.62
CA ILE A 71 -8.17 -10.34 -20.02
C ILE A 71 -9.08 -11.50 -19.58
N VAL A 72 -8.80 -12.70 -20.08
CA VAL A 72 -9.58 -13.92 -19.80
C VAL A 72 -8.86 -14.80 -18.80
N GLU A 73 -7.54 -14.88 -18.91
CA GLU A 73 -6.70 -15.67 -18.02
C GLU A 73 -5.44 -14.90 -17.68
N ALA A 74 -5.15 -14.79 -16.39
CA ALA A 74 -3.94 -14.20 -15.86
C ALA A 74 -3.56 -14.83 -14.53
N TYR A 75 -2.26 -14.88 -14.26
CA TYR A 75 -1.70 -15.33 -12.99
C TYR A 75 -1.02 -14.16 -12.28
N PHE A 76 -1.21 -14.05 -10.97
CA PHE A 76 -0.43 -13.10 -10.17
C PHE A 76 1.04 -13.45 -10.23
N ARG A 77 1.88 -12.43 -10.38
CA ARG A 77 3.33 -12.55 -10.23
C ARG A 77 3.73 -11.99 -8.88
N GLN A 78 4.83 -12.49 -8.34
CA GLN A 78 5.45 -11.88 -7.18
C GLN A 78 6.06 -10.54 -7.60
N ALA A 79 5.76 -9.47 -6.86
CA ALA A 79 6.43 -8.19 -7.06
C ALA A 79 7.92 -8.34 -6.77
N SER A 80 8.77 -7.65 -7.53
CA SER A 80 10.22 -7.59 -7.30
C SER A 80 10.64 -6.29 -6.62
N THR A 81 9.75 -5.30 -6.55
CA THR A 81 10.04 -3.96 -6.02
C THR A 81 9.03 -3.56 -4.96
N THR A 82 9.27 -2.43 -4.33
CA THR A 82 8.31 -1.66 -3.50
C THR A 82 7.09 -1.17 -4.28
N ASP A 83 6.03 -0.84 -3.56
CA ASP A 83 4.74 -0.43 -4.14
C ASP A 83 4.68 1.00 -4.69
N TYR A 84 5.47 1.96 -4.21
CA TYR A 84 5.37 3.36 -4.62
C TYR A 84 6.70 3.92 -5.09
N SER A 85 6.66 4.74 -6.14
CA SER A 85 7.84 5.44 -6.62
C SER A 85 7.47 6.73 -7.35
N GLY A 86 8.42 7.66 -7.45
CA GLY A 86 8.21 8.93 -8.13
C GLY A 86 9.39 9.87 -8.04
N VAL A 87 9.11 11.16 -8.25
CA VAL A 87 10.08 12.24 -8.18
C VAL A 87 9.57 13.38 -7.30
N TYR A 88 10.47 13.92 -6.47
CA TYR A 88 10.25 15.11 -5.66
C TYR A 88 11.51 15.97 -5.71
N ARG A 89 11.39 17.21 -6.20
CA ARG A 89 12.50 18.18 -6.31
C ARG A 89 13.75 17.62 -7.03
N GLY A 90 13.55 16.80 -8.06
CA GLY A 90 14.64 16.18 -8.82
C GLY A 90 15.23 14.91 -8.19
N HIS A 91 14.80 14.53 -6.99
CA HIS A 91 15.23 13.28 -6.34
C HIS A 91 14.25 12.15 -6.62
N TYR A 92 14.79 10.96 -6.89
CA TYR A 92 14.00 9.73 -6.95
C TYR A 92 13.47 9.38 -5.55
N ILE A 93 12.17 9.16 -5.45
CA ILE A 93 11.47 8.73 -4.24
C ILE A 93 10.98 7.30 -4.45
N ASP A 94 11.21 6.43 -3.47
CA ASP A 94 10.75 5.04 -3.50
C ASP A 94 10.32 4.62 -2.09
N PHE A 95 9.12 4.07 -1.94
CA PHE A 95 8.69 3.62 -0.62
C PHE A 95 7.69 2.47 -0.64
N GLU A 96 7.64 1.80 0.50
CA GLU A 96 6.65 0.77 0.82
C GLU A 96 5.70 1.27 1.90
N ALA A 97 4.47 0.75 1.94
CA ALA A 97 3.50 1.07 2.98
C ALA A 97 2.95 -0.20 3.63
N LYS A 98 3.03 -0.29 4.96
CA LYS A 98 2.48 -1.41 5.72
C LYS A 98 1.60 -0.90 6.87
N GLU A 99 0.49 -1.59 7.07
CA GLU A 99 -0.43 -1.36 8.18
C GLU A 99 -0.39 -2.55 9.15
N THR A 100 -0.50 -2.29 10.44
CA THR A 100 -0.64 -3.30 11.48
C THR A 100 -1.69 -2.91 12.50
N ARG A 101 -2.45 -3.90 12.97
CA ARG A 101 -3.37 -3.78 14.12
C ARG A 101 -2.67 -4.04 15.45
N GLN A 102 -1.46 -4.60 15.43
CA GLN A 102 -0.69 -4.81 16.65
C GLN A 102 -0.32 -3.46 17.26
N LYS A 103 -0.43 -3.32 18.58
CA LYS A 103 -0.24 -2.02 19.25
C LYS A 103 1.23 -1.59 19.32
N ASN A 104 2.15 -2.55 19.47
CA ASN A 104 3.53 -2.25 19.87
C ASN A 104 4.59 -2.82 18.94
N ALA A 105 4.21 -3.41 17.79
CA ALA A 105 5.15 -3.97 16.84
C ALA A 105 4.55 -4.13 15.43
N ILE A 106 5.43 -4.27 14.43
CA ILE A 106 5.09 -4.76 13.10
C ILE A 106 5.86 -6.05 12.80
N PRO A 107 5.19 -7.14 12.38
CA PRO A 107 5.88 -8.37 12.01
C PRO A 107 6.75 -8.17 10.76
N MET A 108 8.04 -8.52 10.83
CA MET A 108 8.95 -8.37 9.69
C MET A 108 8.62 -9.28 8.51
N LYS A 109 7.87 -10.38 8.74
CA LYS A 109 7.29 -11.20 7.66
C LYS A 109 6.40 -10.42 6.68
N ASN A 110 5.95 -9.21 7.05
CA ASN A 110 5.21 -8.31 6.16
C ASN A 110 6.11 -7.68 5.09
N PHE A 111 7.43 -7.73 5.28
CA PHE A 111 8.45 -7.31 4.33
C PHE A 111 9.10 -8.55 3.71
N HIS A 112 9.04 -8.63 2.39
CA HIS A 112 9.65 -9.73 1.66
C HIS A 112 11.11 -9.40 1.32
N LEU A 113 11.96 -10.42 1.21
CA LEU A 113 13.39 -10.25 0.93
C LEU A 113 13.67 -9.38 -0.31
N HIS A 114 12.91 -9.57 -1.39
CA HIS A 114 13.08 -8.77 -2.61
C HIS A 114 12.83 -7.27 -2.38
N GLN A 115 11.96 -6.89 -1.43
CA GLN A 115 11.71 -5.49 -1.10
C GLN A 115 12.93 -4.90 -0.40
N ILE A 116 13.53 -5.62 0.55
CA ILE A 116 14.76 -5.19 1.24
C ILE A 116 15.90 -5.02 0.25
N GLN A 117 16.11 -6.00 -0.64
CA GLN A 117 17.15 -5.95 -1.67
C GLN A 117 16.94 -4.79 -2.66
N HIS A 118 15.69 -4.54 -3.07
CA HIS A 118 15.36 -3.38 -3.91
C HIS A 118 15.67 -2.06 -3.20
N MET A 119 15.31 -1.94 -1.91
CA MET A 119 15.61 -0.73 -1.13
C MET A 119 17.12 -0.49 -1.00
N GLU A 120 17.93 -1.54 -0.81
CA GLU A 120 19.40 -1.44 -0.80
C GLU A 120 19.92 -0.85 -2.12
N GLN A 121 19.46 -1.38 -3.25
CA GLN A 121 19.84 -0.90 -4.59
C GLN A 121 19.43 0.56 -4.83
N VAL A 122 18.25 0.98 -4.34
CA VAL A 122 17.82 2.37 -4.44
C VAL A 122 18.75 3.30 -3.64
N LEU A 123 19.12 2.90 -2.42
CA LEU A 123 20.02 3.69 -1.58
C LEU A 123 21.44 3.78 -2.18
N GLU A 124 21.94 2.70 -2.78
CA GLU A 124 23.23 2.70 -3.51
C GLU A 124 23.26 3.74 -4.64
N GLN A 125 22.12 3.98 -5.29
CA GLN A 125 21.96 4.99 -6.33
C GLN A 125 21.54 6.37 -5.79
N GLN A 126 21.70 6.60 -4.48
CA GLN A 126 21.37 7.87 -3.81
C GLN A 126 19.90 8.28 -3.91
N GLY A 127 19.00 7.31 -4.15
CA GLY A 127 17.56 7.51 -4.10
C GLY A 127 17.06 7.67 -2.65
N ILE A 128 15.97 8.39 -2.47
CA ILE A 128 15.32 8.53 -1.17
C ILE A 128 14.38 7.35 -0.99
N CYS A 129 14.75 6.44 -0.09
CA CYS A 129 13.99 5.24 0.18
C CYS A 129 13.54 5.15 1.65
N PHE A 130 12.28 4.82 1.88
CA PHE A 130 11.69 4.71 3.22
C PHE A 130 10.48 3.78 3.23
N VAL A 131 9.93 3.53 4.42
CA VAL A 131 8.64 2.86 4.59
C VAL A 131 7.69 3.67 5.44
N LEU A 132 6.41 3.65 5.08
CA LEU A 132 5.34 4.19 5.91
C LEU A 132 4.69 3.06 6.70
N LEU A 133 4.67 3.22 8.02
CA LEU A 133 4.18 2.23 8.98
C LEU A 133 2.97 2.79 9.71
N HIS A 134 1.79 2.22 9.47
CA HIS A 134 0.56 2.64 10.13
C HIS A 134 0.12 1.66 11.23
N PHE A 135 0.00 2.17 12.45
CA PHE A 135 -0.53 1.45 13.61
C PHE A 135 -2.01 1.77 13.76
N SER A 136 -2.87 1.01 13.09
CA SER A 136 -4.30 1.31 12.96
C SER A 136 -5.03 1.38 14.32
N SER A 137 -4.57 0.60 15.29
CA SER A 137 -5.13 0.58 16.66
C SER A 137 -4.81 1.84 17.47
N GLN A 138 -3.76 2.59 17.09
CA GLN A 138 -3.34 3.84 17.72
C GLN A 138 -3.57 5.06 16.83
N GLN A 139 -3.95 4.86 15.56
CA GLN A 139 -4.05 5.89 14.53
C GLN A 139 -2.74 6.69 14.34
N GLU A 140 -1.60 6.05 14.57
CA GLU A 140 -0.28 6.66 14.39
C GLU A 140 0.35 6.17 13.09
N THR A 141 0.98 7.08 12.36
CA THR A 141 1.74 6.75 11.14
C THR A 141 3.17 7.22 11.32
N TYR A 142 4.13 6.37 10.97
CA TYR A 142 5.55 6.67 11.03
C TYR A 142 6.18 6.55 9.65
N LEU A 143 7.13 7.42 9.36
CA LEU A 143 8.09 7.25 8.26
C LEU A 143 9.37 6.69 8.87
N LEU A 144 9.79 5.51 8.42
CA LEU A 144 11.07 4.92 8.81
C LEU A 144 12.00 4.93 7.58
N PRO A 145 13.18 5.57 7.65
CA PRO A 145 14.16 5.50 6.57
C PRO A 145 14.52 4.05 6.24
N ALA A 146 14.73 3.74 4.95
CA ALA A 146 15.01 2.38 4.52
C ALA A 146 16.29 1.82 5.15
N LEU A 147 17.29 2.67 5.40
CA LEU A 147 18.54 2.30 6.07
C LEU A 147 18.27 1.62 7.42
N ASP A 148 17.37 2.17 8.23
CA ASP A 148 17.01 1.61 9.55
C ASP A 148 16.24 0.30 9.42
N LEU A 149 15.33 0.21 8.45
CA LEU A 149 14.63 -1.04 8.14
C LEU A 149 15.60 -2.15 7.73
N ILE A 150 16.53 -1.84 6.82
CA ILE A 150 17.55 -2.77 6.31
C ILE A 150 18.46 -3.22 7.46
N ARG A 151 18.94 -2.29 8.29
CA ARG A 151 19.75 -2.59 9.48
C ARG A 151 19.02 -3.54 10.43
N PHE A 152 17.75 -3.27 10.73
CA PHE A 152 16.95 -4.14 11.59
C PHE A 152 16.76 -5.52 10.96
N TYR A 153 16.42 -5.59 9.68
CA TYR A 153 16.18 -6.84 8.97
C TYR A 153 17.41 -7.77 9.03
N HIS A 154 18.62 -7.23 8.81
CA HIS A 154 19.84 -8.03 8.79
C HIS A 154 20.30 -8.56 10.15
N GLN A 155 19.78 -8.03 11.27
CA GLN A 155 20.12 -8.55 12.60
C GLN A 155 19.70 -10.01 12.78
N ASP A 156 18.58 -10.42 12.18
CA ASP A 156 18.05 -11.79 12.32
C ASP A 156 17.37 -12.33 11.06
N LYS A 157 17.58 -11.67 9.91
CA LYS A 157 16.94 -11.99 8.62
C LYS A 157 15.40 -11.92 8.68
N GLY A 158 14.86 -10.98 9.46
CA GLY A 158 13.42 -10.69 9.52
C GLY A 158 12.60 -11.70 10.32
N GLN A 159 13.23 -12.43 11.25
CA GLN A 159 12.53 -13.42 12.09
C GLN A 159 11.75 -12.76 13.23
N LYS A 160 12.24 -11.65 13.80
CA LYS A 160 11.54 -10.89 14.85
C LYS A 160 10.59 -9.86 14.28
N SER A 161 9.66 -9.43 15.12
CA SER A 161 8.84 -8.24 14.82
C SER A 161 9.62 -6.98 15.24
N MET A 162 9.51 -5.92 14.45
CA MET A 162 10.08 -4.61 14.78
C MET A 162 9.19 -3.91 15.79
N SER A 163 9.75 -3.51 16.93
CA SER A 163 8.98 -2.86 18.00
C SER A 163 8.64 -1.41 17.65
N LEU A 164 7.53 -0.91 18.19
CA LEU A 164 7.16 0.51 18.09
C LEU A 164 8.22 1.41 18.74
N GLY A 165 8.93 0.93 19.77
CA GLY A 165 10.05 1.64 20.37
C GLY A 165 11.18 1.90 19.37
N TYR A 166 11.58 0.88 18.62
CA TYR A 166 12.56 1.02 17.54
C TYR A 166 12.09 2.01 16.48
N ILE A 167 10.83 1.91 16.05
CA ILE A 167 10.26 2.81 15.03
C ILE A 167 10.20 4.26 15.53
N LYS A 168 9.94 4.50 16.81
CA LYS A 168 9.96 5.84 17.42
C LYS A 168 11.37 6.41 17.57
N GLU A 169 12.37 5.55 17.76
CA GLU A 169 13.77 5.94 17.93
C GLU A 169 14.41 6.33 16.59
N TYR A 170 14.17 5.54 15.54
CA TYR A 170 14.82 5.69 14.23
C TYR A 170 13.92 6.28 13.14
N GLY A 171 12.61 6.34 13.37
CA GLY A 171 11.63 6.91 12.45
C GLY A 171 11.10 8.27 12.91
N TYR A 172 10.20 8.81 12.09
CA TYR A 172 9.58 10.11 12.28
C TYR A 172 8.06 9.96 12.31
N LEU A 173 7.41 10.59 13.29
CA LEU A 173 5.96 10.61 13.35
C LEU A 173 5.40 11.49 12.21
N VAL A 174 4.55 10.89 11.37
CA VAL A 174 3.81 11.61 10.33
C VAL A 174 2.47 12.05 10.94
N LYS A 175 2.39 13.33 11.31
CA LYS A 175 1.15 13.92 11.82
C LYS A 175 0.10 13.94 10.71
N GLN A 176 -1.00 13.23 10.91
CA GLN A 176 -2.07 13.19 9.92
C GLN A 176 -2.75 14.57 9.82
N GLY A 177 -3.06 14.97 8.59
CA GLY A 177 -3.73 16.24 8.28
C GLY A 177 -5.10 16.03 7.64
N ALA A 178 -5.80 17.13 7.36
CA ALA A 178 -7.01 17.07 6.54
C ALA A 178 -6.66 16.90 5.06
N PHE A 179 -5.78 17.77 4.54
CA PHE A 179 -5.25 17.74 3.18
C PHE A 179 -3.80 18.27 3.16
N PRO A 180 -2.81 17.48 2.76
CA PRO A 180 -2.89 16.04 2.52
C PRO A 180 -3.09 15.25 3.84
N GLN A 181 -3.55 14.00 3.73
CA GLN A 181 -3.84 13.16 4.91
C GLN A 181 -2.58 12.58 5.55
N ILE A 182 -1.61 12.16 4.73
CA ILE A 182 -0.33 11.62 5.18
C ILE A 182 0.80 12.53 4.64
N PRO A 183 1.08 13.70 5.26
CA PRO A 183 2.03 14.70 4.78
C PRO A 183 3.52 14.26 4.84
N TYR A 184 3.85 13.10 4.27
CA TYR A 184 5.19 12.51 4.36
C TYR A 184 6.28 13.31 3.62
N LEU A 185 5.93 14.14 2.63
CA LEU A 185 6.91 15.00 1.95
C LEU A 185 7.53 16.03 2.89
N ASP A 186 6.81 16.46 3.94
CA ASP A 186 7.31 17.40 4.93
C ASP A 186 8.46 16.75 5.72
N ILE A 187 8.27 15.50 6.12
CA ILE A 187 9.30 14.70 6.81
C ILE A 187 10.52 14.49 5.90
N ILE A 188 10.31 14.17 4.61
CA ILE A 188 11.40 14.02 3.65
C ILE A 188 12.19 15.33 3.52
N LYS A 189 11.48 16.46 3.38
CA LYS A 189 12.10 17.78 3.24
C LYS A 189 12.92 18.14 4.48
N GLU A 190 12.40 17.88 5.68
CA GLU A 190 13.04 18.24 6.94
C GLU A 190 14.24 17.33 7.28
N HIS A 191 14.11 16.02 7.05
CA HIS A 191 15.05 15.04 7.59
C HIS A 191 15.88 14.29 6.55
N LEU A 192 15.41 14.16 5.30
CA LEU A 192 16.03 13.31 4.28
C LEU A 192 16.67 14.08 3.11
N LEU A 193 16.19 15.29 2.80
CA LEU A 193 16.78 16.18 1.79
C LEU A 193 17.76 17.20 2.37
N GLY A 194 17.78 17.36 3.69
CA GLY A 194 18.45 18.44 4.41
C GLY A 194 19.74 18.04 5.13
N GLY A 195 20.63 17.26 4.51
CA GLY A 195 22.06 17.19 4.87
C GLY A 195 22.42 16.93 6.34
N LYS A 196 21.55 16.27 7.12
CA LYS A 196 21.88 15.76 8.46
C LYS A 196 21.46 14.31 8.56
N THR A 197 22.05 13.46 7.73
CA THR A 197 22.24 12.07 8.09
C THR A 197 23.08 12.09 9.37
N ARG A 198 22.48 11.68 10.49
CA ARG A 198 23.22 11.41 11.73
C ARG A 198 24.19 10.25 11.52
#